data_AF-A0AAV4VCK3-F1
#
_entry.id   AF-A0AAV4VCK3-F1
#
_cell.length_a   1.000
_cell.length_b   1.000
_cell.length_c   1.000
_cell.angle_alpha   90.00
_cell.angle_beta   90.00
_cell.angle_gamma   90.00
#
_symmetry.space_group_name_H-M   'P 1'
#
loop_
_entity.id
_entity.type
_entity.pdbx_description
1 polymer ?
#
loop_
_entity_poly.entity_id
_entity_poly.type
_entity_poly.pdbx_seq_one_letter_code
_entity_poly.pdbx_strand_id
1 'polypeptide(L)'
;MSSTSKSDNQLETVVSKFYKPTAGAWSESILHLRKTYKEHKAKPIPPTFEFRLDGPSVSWKVFRHLNEAMSYAKYRTKDCMHMWLNHKSRPVDERCTYEVIQENFPCKLYFDLEFNKILNPNKDGIKMTEIFIKCIIASMVEDFNIEFSASDVLWLDASTEKNIAVI
;
A
#
# COMPACT_ATOMS: atom_id res chain seq x y z
N MET A 1 -20.36 27.53 -11.81
CA MET A 1 -19.10 28.29 -11.75
C MET A 1 -18.69 28.44 -10.29
N SER A 2 -17.46 28.01 -9.97
CA SER A 2 -16.69 28.31 -8.76
C SER A 2 -17.14 27.68 -7.42
N SER A 3 -16.70 26.45 -7.15
CA SER A 3 -16.53 25.95 -5.77
C SER A 3 -15.27 25.11 -5.56
N THR A 4 -14.51 24.76 -6.61
CA THR A 4 -13.28 23.96 -6.55
C THR A 4 -12.02 24.72 -6.12
N SER A 5 -12.03 26.05 -5.99
CA SER A 5 -10.79 26.82 -5.81
C SER A 5 -10.30 26.99 -4.36
N LYS A 6 -11.08 26.56 -3.35
CA LYS A 6 -10.75 26.78 -1.93
C LYS A 6 -10.09 25.57 -1.25
N SER A 7 -10.40 24.34 -1.66
CA SER A 7 -9.79 23.11 -1.13
C SER A 7 -8.36 22.94 -1.59
N ASP A 8 -8.13 23.13 -2.89
CA ASP A 8 -6.85 22.89 -3.57
C ASP A 8 -5.78 23.84 -3.04
N ASN A 9 -6.18 25.08 -2.76
CA ASN A 9 -5.30 26.12 -2.24
C ASN A 9 -4.87 25.84 -0.78
N GLN A 10 -5.67 25.12 0.00
CA GLN A 10 -5.32 24.73 1.38
C GLN A 10 -4.36 23.55 1.40
N LEU A 11 -4.56 22.56 0.52
CA LEU A 11 -3.65 21.41 0.34
C LEU A 11 -2.27 21.86 -0.18
N GLU A 12 -2.22 22.70 -1.21
CA GLU A 12 -0.98 23.29 -1.74
C GLU A 12 -0.22 24.09 -0.67
N THR A 13 -0.94 24.84 0.17
CA THR A 13 -0.35 25.59 1.29
C THR A 13 0.21 24.66 2.37
N VAL A 14 -0.46 23.55 2.66
CA VAL A 14 0.02 22.53 3.62
C VAL A 14 1.27 21.84 3.06
N VAL A 15 1.23 21.35 1.83
CA VAL A 15 2.34 20.61 1.19
C VAL A 15 3.60 21.48 1.10
N SER A 16 3.46 22.73 0.64
CA SER A 16 4.58 23.69 0.54
C SER A 16 5.16 24.12 1.89
N LYS A 17 4.35 24.11 2.96
CA LYS A 17 4.78 24.44 4.32
C LYS A 17 5.56 23.31 4.98
N PHE A 18 5.23 22.05 4.68
CA PHE A 18 5.88 20.88 5.28
C PHE A 18 7.14 20.41 4.52
N TYR A 19 7.23 20.70 3.21
CA TYR A 19 8.33 20.22 2.37
C TYR A 19 8.82 21.27 1.35
N LYS A 20 10.14 21.54 1.38
CA LYS A 20 10.84 22.31 0.34
C LYS A 20 11.54 21.32 -0.60
N PRO A 21 11.14 21.22 -1.88
CA PRO A 21 11.69 20.20 -2.78
C PRO A 21 13.13 20.54 -3.18
N THR A 22 14.00 19.53 -3.22
CA THR A 22 15.25 19.56 -3.99
C THR A 22 14.92 19.27 -5.46
N ALA A 23 15.22 20.23 -6.33
CA ALA A 23 14.68 20.32 -7.70
C ALA A 23 14.99 19.15 -8.65
N GLY A 24 15.92 18.25 -8.31
CA GLY A 24 16.35 17.13 -9.18
C GLY A 24 15.49 15.87 -9.06
N ALA A 25 15.57 15.19 -7.93
CA ALA A 25 15.07 13.81 -7.75
C ALA A 25 13.53 13.65 -7.88
N TRP A 26 12.77 14.68 -7.51
CA TRP A 26 11.32 14.66 -7.62
C TRP A 26 10.84 14.81 -9.06
N SER A 27 11.58 15.53 -9.91
CA SER A 27 11.16 15.76 -11.29
C SER A 27 11.11 14.44 -12.06
N GLU A 28 12.13 13.59 -11.90
CA GLU A 28 12.20 12.25 -12.50
C GLU A 28 11.14 11.32 -11.91
N SER A 29 10.97 11.30 -10.59
CA SER A 29 9.99 10.45 -9.91
C SER A 29 8.56 10.80 -10.32
N ILE A 30 8.22 12.10 -10.39
CA ILE A 30 6.92 12.58 -10.87
C ILE A 30 6.75 12.25 -12.35
N LEU A 31 7.80 12.37 -13.17
CA LEU A 31 7.74 12.02 -14.60
C LEU A 31 7.44 10.52 -14.77
N HIS A 32 8.11 9.67 -13.99
CA HIS A 32 7.88 8.24 -13.97
C HIS A 32 6.45 7.91 -13.54
N LEU A 33 5.98 8.47 -12.42
CA LEU A 33 4.59 8.30 -11.96
C LEU A 33 3.57 8.74 -13.01
N ARG A 34 3.79 9.88 -13.68
CA ARG A 34 2.91 10.37 -14.75
C ARG A 34 2.90 9.42 -15.96
N LYS A 35 4.05 8.85 -16.32
CA LYS A 35 4.15 7.85 -17.39
C LYS A 35 3.37 6.59 -17.02
N THR A 36 3.64 6.03 -15.84
CA THR A 36 2.96 4.84 -15.31
C THR A 36 1.44 5.05 -15.22
N TYR A 37 0.99 6.20 -14.70
CA TYR A 37 -0.42 6.56 -14.67
C TYR A 37 -1.06 6.56 -16.07
N LYS A 38 -0.40 7.16 -17.08
CA LYS A 38 -0.91 7.17 -18.46
C LYS A 38 -1.03 5.76 -19.03
N GLU A 39 -0.05 4.91 -18.79
CA GLU A 39 -0.04 3.51 -19.24
C GLU A 39 -1.18 2.71 -18.60
N HIS A 40 -1.39 2.85 -17.28
CA HIS A 40 -2.49 2.17 -16.57
C HIS A 40 -3.86 2.74 -16.95
N LYS A 41 -3.99 4.05 -17.16
CA LYS A 41 -5.24 4.66 -17.64
C LYS A 41 -5.62 4.15 -19.04
N ALA A 42 -4.63 3.84 -19.89
CA ALA A 42 -4.86 3.29 -21.23
C ALA A 42 -5.21 1.79 -21.21
N LYS A 43 -4.94 1.07 -20.11
CA LYS A 43 -5.23 -0.36 -19.93
C LYS A 43 -6.18 -0.54 -18.74
N PRO A 44 -7.50 -0.38 -18.96
CA PRO A 44 -8.47 -0.45 -17.86
C PRO A 44 -8.41 -1.83 -17.20
N ILE A 45 -8.50 -1.82 -15.87
CA ILE A 45 -8.52 -3.04 -15.06
C ILE A 45 -9.80 -3.82 -15.42
N PRO A 46 -9.76 -5.17 -15.49
CA PRO A 46 -10.94 -5.96 -15.79
C PRO A 46 -12.14 -5.60 -14.88
N PRO A 47 -13.37 -5.51 -15.43
CA PRO A 47 -14.55 -5.07 -14.67
C PRO A 47 -15.07 -6.14 -13.70
N THR A 48 -14.70 -7.39 -13.92
CA THR A 48 -15.11 -8.53 -13.10
C THR A 48 -13.89 -9.16 -12.47
N PHE A 49 -13.94 -9.32 -11.15
CA PHE A 49 -12.90 -9.99 -10.38
C PHE A 49 -13.44 -11.25 -9.74
N GLU A 50 -12.64 -12.31 -9.78
CA GLU A 50 -12.97 -13.55 -9.08
C GLU A 50 -12.73 -13.40 -7.58
N PHE A 51 -13.69 -13.85 -6.77
CA PHE A 51 -13.51 -13.91 -5.32
C PHE A 51 -12.36 -14.84 -4.98
N ARG A 52 -11.44 -14.34 -4.15
CA ARG A 52 -10.15 -14.98 -3.92
C ARG A 52 -10.20 -16.12 -2.89
N LEU A 53 -11.16 -16.10 -1.96
CA LEU A 53 -11.30 -17.11 -0.90
C LEU A 53 -12.53 -17.97 -1.20
N ASP A 54 -12.30 -19.06 -1.91
CA ASP A 54 -13.30 -19.93 -2.52
C ASP A 54 -13.49 -21.27 -1.78
N GLY A 55 -12.92 -21.40 -0.58
CA GLY A 55 -13.12 -22.53 0.31
C GLY A 55 -11.86 -22.94 1.06
N PRO A 56 -11.93 -23.93 1.98
CA PRO A 56 -10.76 -24.38 2.70
C PRO A 56 -9.70 -24.89 1.72
N SER A 57 -8.45 -24.51 1.95
CA SER A 57 -7.34 -25.11 1.21
C SER A 57 -7.25 -26.58 1.62
N VAL A 58 -7.15 -27.46 0.64
CA VAL A 58 -7.06 -28.92 0.88
C VAL A 58 -5.61 -29.40 1.01
N SER A 59 -4.63 -28.51 0.85
CA SER A 59 -3.22 -28.91 0.78
C SER A 59 -2.23 -27.79 1.08
N TRP A 60 -1.10 -28.14 1.71
CA TRP A 60 0.07 -27.29 1.90
C TRP A 60 1.24 -27.85 1.10
N LYS A 61 1.88 -27.03 0.24
CA LYS A 61 3.01 -27.44 -0.58
C LYS A 61 4.08 -26.35 -0.65
N VAL A 62 5.34 -26.76 -0.53
CA VAL A 62 6.50 -25.89 -0.64
C VAL A 62 7.07 -25.98 -2.06
N PHE A 63 7.42 -24.84 -2.63
CA PHE A 63 8.02 -24.70 -3.95
C PHE A 63 9.34 -23.95 -3.84
N ARG A 64 10.29 -24.26 -4.72
CA ARG A 64 11.56 -23.52 -4.79
C ARG A 64 11.45 -22.28 -5.65
N HIS A 65 10.54 -22.28 -6.62
CA HIS A 65 10.35 -21.18 -7.55
C HIS A 65 8.94 -20.60 -7.45
N LEU A 66 8.86 -19.27 -7.48
CA LEU A 66 7.61 -18.53 -7.35
C LEU A 66 6.62 -18.88 -8.46
N ASN A 67 7.09 -19.02 -9.70
CA ASN A 67 6.26 -19.38 -10.86
C ASN A 67 5.57 -20.76 -10.70
N GLU A 68 6.22 -21.74 -10.08
CA GLU A 68 5.63 -23.05 -9.77
C GLU A 68 4.52 -22.91 -8.73
N ALA A 69 4.77 -22.13 -7.67
CA ALA A 69 3.78 -21.85 -6.63
C ALA A 69 2.55 -21.14 -7.22
N MET A 70 2.77 -20.16 -8.09
CA MET A 70 1.69 -19.41 -8.77
C MET A 70 0.88 -20.32 -9.70
N SER A 71 1.55 -21.17 -10.47
CA SER A 71 0.90 -22.15 -11.35
C SER A 71 0.05 -23.14 -10.56
N TYR A 72 0.54 -23.54 -9.39
CA TYR A 72 -0.19 -24.42 -8.47
C TYR A 72 -1.41 -23.73 -7.83
N ALA A 73 -1.26 -22.47 -7.41
CA ALA A 73 -2.34 -21.71 -6.76
C ALA A 73 -3.48 -21.33 -7.72
N LYS A 74 -3.24 -21.27 -9.02
CA LYS A 74 -4.24 -20.88 -10.04
C LYS A 74 -5.48 -21.78 -10.04
N TYR A 75 -5.32 -23.08 -9.80
CA TYR A 75 -6.39 -24.08 -9.93
C TYR A 75 -6.79 -24.71 -8.58
N ARG A 76 -6.57 -23.98 -7.48
CA ARG A 76 -6.81 -24.46 -6.11
C ARG A 76 -7.65 -23.48 -5.33
N THR A 77 -8.39 -24.03 -4.37
CA THR A 77 -9.05 -23.23 -3.35
C THR A 77 -7.99 -22.49 -2.54
N LYS A 78 -8.25 -21.22 -2.24
CA LYS A 78 -7.32 -20.38 -1.49
C LYS A 78 -7.94 -20.05 -0.14
N ASP A 79 -7.18 -20.35 0.91
CA ASP A 79 -7.55 -20.13 2.29
C ASP A 79 -6.29 -19.69 3.05
N CYS A 80 -6.46 -18.71 3.92
CA CYS A 80 -5.39 -18.19 4.75
C CYS A 80 -5.20 -18.99 6.05
N MET A 81 -6.15 -19.87 6.43
CA MET A 81 -6.08 -20.59 7.71
C MET A 81 -4.86 -21.51 7.80
N HIS A 82 -4.58 -22.29 6.74
CA HIS A 82 -3.40 -23.14 6.70
C HIS A 82 -2.11 -22.34 6.83
N MET A 83 -2.04 -21.18 6.16
CA MET A 83 -0.90 -20.27 6.31
C MET A 83 -0.77 -19.78 7.75
N TRP A 84 -1.87 -19.36 8.37
CA TRP A 84 -1.88 -18.81 9.72
C TRP A 84 -1.47 -19.86 10.77
N LEU A 85 -2.02 -21.07 10.69
CA LEU A 85 -1.69 -22.18 11.58
C LEU A 85 -0.21 -22.56 11.48
N ASN A 86 0.31 -22.71 10.25
CA ASN A 86 1.73 -23.02 10.03
C ASN A 86 2.65 -21.87 10.49
N HIS A 87 2.27 -20.61 10.26
CA HIS A 87 3.05 -19.47 10.71
C HIS A 87 3.10 -19.40 12.24
N LYS A 88 1.95 -19.58 12.91
CA LYS A 88 1.83 -19.53 14.37
C LYS A 88 2.56 -20.68 15.07
N SER A 89 2.68 -21.85 14.44
CA SER A 89 3.39 -22.99 15.02
C SER A 89 4.92 -22.86 15.01
N ARG A 90 5.48 -21.91 14.25
CA ARG A 90 6.93 -21.68 14.18
C ARG A 90 7.44 -20.83 15.36
N PRO A 91 8.72 -21.00 15.76
CA PRO A 91 9.40 -20.08 16.69
C PRO A 91 9.32 -18.63 16.20
N VAL A 92 9.22 -17.67 17.12
CA VAL A 92 8.96 -16.26 16.80
C VAL A 92 10.07 -15.67 15.90
N ASP A 93 11.31 -16.04 16.17
CA ASP A 93 12.52 -15.67 15.43
C ASP A 93 12.58 -16.26 14.02
N GLU A 94 11.81 -17.32 13.75
CA GLU A 94 11.68 -17.92 12.42
C GLU A 94 10.49 -17.41 11.62
N ARG A 95 9.63 -16.55 12.20
CA ARG A 95 8.42 -16.03 11.56
C ARG A 95 8.75 -14.92 10.57
N CYS A 96 9.34 -15.32 9.45
CA CYS A 96 9.58 -14.47 8.29
C CYS A 96 8.69 -14.96 7.15
N THR A 97 7.54 -14.32 6.96
CA THR A 97 6.57 -14.67 5.90
C THR A 97 6.19 -13.39 5.17
N TYR A 98 6.15 -13.47 3.84
CA TYR A 98 5.80 -12.35 2.97
C TYR A 98 4.57 -12.73 2.13
N GLU A 99 3.64 -11.79 1.99
CA GLU A 99 2.56 -11.92 1.02
C GLU A 99 3.11 -11.69 -0.40
N VAL A 100 2.68 -12.52 -1.34
CA VAL A 100 2.90 -12.26 -2.76
C VAL A 100 1.64 -11.64 -3.35
N ILE A 101 1.72 -10.36 -3.69
CA ILE A 101 0.66 -9.64 -4.40
C ILE A 101 0.78 -9.98 -5.88
N GLN A 102 -0.24 -10.64 -6.42
CA GLN A 102 -0.21 -11.13 -7.80
C GLN A 102 -0.45 -9.99 -8.80
N GLU A 103 0.35 -9.96 -9.86
CA GLU A 103 0.18 -8.99 -10.95
C GLU A 103 -1.18 -9.15 -11.63
N ASN A 104 -1.83 -8.03 -11.95
CA ASN A 104 -3.14 -7.96 -12.62
C ASN A 104 -4.32 -8.52 -11.81
N PHE A 105 -4.17 -8.68 -10.50
CA PHE A 105 -5.27 -9.01 -9.59
C PHE A 105 -5.62 -7.80 -8.70
N PRO A 106 -6.90 -7.65 -8.29
CA PRO A 106 -7.29 -6.67 -7.27
C PRO A 106 -6.48 -6.84 -6.01
N CYS A 107 -6.09 -5.75 -5.39
CA CYS A 107 -5.56 -5.72 -4.04
C CYS A 107 -6.20 -4.56 -3.28
N LYS A 108 -6.01 -4.55 -1.96
CA LYS A 108 -6.30 -3.35 -1.17
C LYS A 108 -5.23 -2.31 -1.49
N LEU A 109 -5.59 -1.03 -1.38
CA LEU A 109 -4.59 0.03 -1.35
C LEU A 109 -3.75 -0.11 -0.09
N TYR A 110 -2.42 -0.12 -0.24
CA TYR A 110 -1.47 -0.22 0.87
C TYR A 110 -0.29 0.73 0.62
N PHE A 111 0.38 1.13 1.69
CA PHE A 111 1.53 2.02 1.62
C PHE A 111 2.61 1.49 2.55
N ASP A 112 3.84 1.43 2.06
CA ASP A 112 5.00 1.17 2.90
C ASP A 112 5.67 2.52 3.20
N LEU A 113 5.51 3.00 4.43
CA LEU A 113 5.99 4.32 4.87
C LEU A 113 7.22 4.13 5.73
N GLU A 114 8.38 4.55 5.23
CA GLU A 114 9.63 4.51 5.99
C GLU A 114 10.41 5.82 5.97
N PHE A 115 11.03 6.14 7.10
CA PHE A 115 12.10 7.15 7.13
C PHE A 115 13.10 6.93 8.26
N ASN A 116 14.32 7.40 8.03
CA ASN A 116 15.42 7.32 8.98
C ASN A 116 15.32 8.41 10.06
N LYS A 117 15.18 8.02 11.34
CA LYS A 117 15.03 8.94 12.48
C LYS A 117 16.29 9.76 12.75
N ILE A 118 17.46 9.15 12.57
CA ILE A 118 18.77 9.79 12.83
C ILE A 118 18.99 10.95 11.86
N LEU A 119 18.64 10.75 10.59
CA LEU A 119 18.75 11.80 9.56
C LEU A 119 17.62 12.83 9.63
N ASN A 120 16.54 12.53 10.37
CA ASN A 120 15.34 13.35 10.44
C ASN A 120 14.91 13.60 11.91
N PRO A 121 15.79 14.15 12.77
CA PRO A 121 15.56 14.21 14.21
C PRO A 121 14.37 15.11 14.61
N ASN A 122 13.97 16.03 13.73
CA ASN A 122 12.87 16.97 13.97
C ASN A 122 11.55 16.53 13.31
N LYS A 123 11.47 15.30 12.80
CA LYS A 123 10.28 14.78 12.12
C LYS A 123 9.49 13.86 13.04
N ASP A 124 8.19 14.15 13.14
CA ASP A 124 7.23 13.34 13.89
C ASP A 124 6.52 12.40 12.92
N GLY A 125 6.92 11.13 12.92
CA GLY A 125 6.39 10.15 11.98
C GLY A 125 4.92 9.81 12.21
N ILE A 126 4.45 9.80 13.45
CA ILE A 126 3.04 9.54 13.77
C ILE A 126 2.20 10.64 13.12
N LYS A 127 2.54 11.91 13.40
CA LYS A 127 1.82 13.06 12.84
C LYS A 127 1.91 13.13 11.31
N MET A 128 3.06 12.77 10.74
CA MET A 128 3.23 12.71 9.29
C MET A 128 2.32 11.66 8.66
N THR A 129 2.23 10.46 9.23
CA THR A 129 1.35 9.39 8.76
C THR A 129 -0.12 9.78 8.91
N GLU A 130 -0.52 10.42 10.01
CA GLU A 130 -1.90 10.93 10.17
C GLU A 130 -2.27 11.97 9.10
N ILE A 131 -1.36 12.90 8.79
CA ILE A 131 -1.55 13.88 7.73
C ILE A 131 -1.65 13.18 6.38
N PHE A 132 -0.78 12.20 6.12
CA PHE A 132 -0.79 11.40 4.90
C PHE A 132 -2.12 10.69 4.69
N ILE A 133 -2.65 10.00 5.72
CA ILE A 133 -3.95 9.32 5.66
C ILE A 133 -5.07 10.31 5.31
N LYS A 134 -5.08 11.50 5.92
CA LYS A 134 -6.08 12.55 5.60
C LYS A 134 -6.00 13.00 4.14
N CYS A 135 -4.79 13.14 3.60
CA CYS A 135 -4.60 13.46 2.19
C CYS A 135 -5.15 12.35 1.28
N ILE A 136 -4.86 11.08 1.58
CA ILE A 136 -5.38 9.95 0.79
C ILE A 136 -6.91 9.90 0.84
N ILE A 137 -7.53 10.10 2.01
CA ILE A 137 -9.00 10.16 2.14
C ILE A 137 -9.56 11.26 1.24
N ALA A 138 -9.00 12.47 1.31
CA ALA A 138 -9.45 13.59 0.48
C ALA A 138 -9.33 13.28 -1.02
N SER A 139 -8.17 12.76 -1.46
CA SER A 139 -7.95 12.40 -2.87
C SER A 139 -8.86 11.28 -3.36
N MET A 140 -9.19 10.29 -2.53
CA MET A 140 -10.09 9.20 -2.92
C MET A 140 -11.53 9.67 -3.14
N VAL A 141 -11.99 10.63 -2.33
CA VAL A 141 -13.29 11.28 -2.52
C VAL A 141 -13.27 12.12 -3.80
N GLU A 142 -12.25 12.95 -3.99
CA GLU A 142 -12.15 13.87 -5.12
C GLU A 142 -12.00 13.17 -6.47
N ASP A 143 -11.06 12.23 -6.57
CA ASP A 143 -10.68 11.62 -7.85
C ASP A 143 -11.52 10.39 -8.21
N PHE A 144 -12.05 9.68 -7.19
CA PHE A 144 -12.70 8.39 -7.37
C PHE A 144 -14.12 8.31 -6.79
N ASN A 145 -14.58 9.35 -6.07
CA ASN A 145 -15.86 9.35 -5.37
C ASN A 145 -16.01 8.14 -4.41
N ILE A 146 -14.91 7.77 -3.74
CA ILE A 146 -14.85 6.71 -2.74
C ILE A 146 -14.75 7.35 -1.36
N GLU A 147 -15.77 7.14 -0.53
CA GLU A 147 -15.80 7.59 0.86
C GLU A 147 -15.29 6.50 1.81
N PHE A 148 -14.33 6.85 2.66
CA PHE A 148 -13.87 6.03 3.79
C PHE A 148 -13.25 6.93 4.86
N SER A 149 -12.91 6.36 6.00
CA SER A 149 -12.42 7.07 7.18
C SER A 149 -11.10 6.48 7.71
N ALA A 150 -10.48 7.17 8.67
CA ALA A 150 -9.26 6.67 9.30
C ALA A 150 -9.47 5.33 10.04
N SER A 151 -10.70 4.99 10.47
CA SER A 151 -10.98 3.68 11.09
C SER A 151 -11.01 2.52 10.09
N ASP A 152 -11.09 2.82 8.79
CA ASP A 152 -11.00 1.82 7.72
C ASP A 152 -9.54 1.53 7.33
N VAL A 153 -8.59 2.27 7.92
CA VAL A 153 -7.15 2.10 7.71
C VAL A 153 -6.57 1.19 8.80
N LEU A 154 -5.96 0.08 8.37
CA LEU A 154 -5.17 -0.77 9.24
C LEU A 154 -3.77 -0.16 9.38
N TRP A 155 -3.36 0.17 10.61
CA TRP A 155 -2.03 0.71 10.91
C TRP A 155 -1.14 -0.38 11.49
N LEU A 156 -0.10 -0.81 10.76
CA LEU A 156 0.88 -1.78 11.24
C LEU A 156 2.20 -1.08 11.56
N ASP A 157 2.64 -1.10 12.82
CA ASP A 157 3.90 -0.48 13.25
C ASP A 157 5.03 -1.51 13.32
N ALA A 158 6.04 -1.31 12.46
CA ALA A 158 7.29 -2.07 12.43
C ALA A 158 8.51 -1.18 12.77
N SER A 159 8.27 -0.03 13.40
CA SER A 159 9.31 0.94 13.75
C SER A 159 10.36 0.37 14.69
N THR A 160 11.60 0.81 14.50
CA THR A 160 12.73 0.51 15.40
C THR A 160 13.25 1.81 16.01
N GLU A 161 14.28 1.73 16.85
CA GLU A 161 14.98 2.92 17.33
C GLU A 161 15.59 3.76 16.20
N LYS A 162 15.96 3.12 15.07
CA LYS A 162 16.65 3.78 13.95
C LYS A 162 15.68 4.34 12.91
N ASN A 163 14.56 3.68 12.66
CA ASN A 163 13.64 4.01 11.58
C ASN A 163 12.17 3.98 12.05
N ILE A 164 11.33 4.78 11.42
CA ILE A 164 9.87 4.57 11.43
C ILE A 164 9.52 3.71 10.23
N ALA A 165 8.67 2.70 10.43
CA ALA A 165 8.14 1.84 9.40
C ALA A 165 6.67 1.58 9.70
N VAL A 166 5.77 2.11 8.86
CA VAL A 166 4.32 1.90 8.96
C VAL A 166 3.84 1.27 7.66
N ILE A 167 3.17 0.12 7.78
CA ILE A 167 2.61 -0.66 6.67
C ILE A 167 1.08 -0.61 6.73
#